data_AF-A0AAW9HKW9-F1
#
_entry.id   AF-A0AAW9HKW9-F1
#
_cell.length_a   1.000
_cell.length_b   1.000
_cell.length_c   1.000
_cell.angle_alpha   90.00
_cell.angle_beta   90.00
_cell.angle_gamma   90.00
#
_symmetry.space_group_name_H-M   'P 1'
#
loop_
_entity.id
_entity.type
_entity.pdbx_description
1 polymer ?
#
loop_
_entity_poly.entity_id
_entity_poly.type
_entity_poly.pdbx_seq_one_letter_code
_entity_poly.pdbx_strand_id
1 'polypeptide(L)'
;MKWFGKDAEGQARVLGIPVSGLWLGRSDAALDGFEPENPRLFIPRKYGLGWDVNLGAVGVRLGLIRPDDSLPDLASYVPTRLKRGIKLTTIAGGIGVGFLAVLLSSKEQVLVQRSTRGGSERFITGKQAALAPVVLTTVVALAPQIFRRDDPESEDAVRLANYADLMGVEAMSIAWLAAMRRAGDKQEMSRRSMVSIVALWPLVAGACQLAYVKTALARVKSRLHNSGDK
;
A
#
# COMPACT_ATOMS: atom_id res chain seq x y z
N MET A 1 -4.77 -11.30 -28.34
CA MET A 1 -5.05 -11.04 -26.91
C MET A 1 -5.71 -12.27 -26.31
N LYS A 2 -5.09 -12.92 -25.30
CA LYS A 2 -5.72 -14.05 -24.60
C LYS A 2 -6.70 -13.50 -23.56
N TRP A 3 -7.97 -13.87 -23.70
CA TRP A 3 -9.05 -13.45 -22.81
C TRP A 3 -9.04 -14.19 -21.48
N PHE A 4 -8.55 -15.43 -21.47
CA PHE A 4 -8.38 -16.27 -20.28
C PHE A 4 -7.09 -17.08 -20.38
N GLY A 5 -6.43 -17.31 -19.24
CA GLY A 5 -5.23 -18.13 -19.13
C GLY A 5 -3.93 -17.33 -18.94
N LYS A 6 -2.78 -18.00 -19.02
CA LYS A 6 -1.46 -17.36 -18.91
C LYS A 6 -1.04 -16.74 -20.25
N ASP A 7 -0.51 -15.52 -20.20
CA ASP A 7 0.11 -14.88 -21.36
C ASP A 7 1.53 -15.42 -21.64
N ALA A 8 2.20 -14.87 -22.65
CA ALA A 8 3.55 -15.28 -23.03
C ALA A 8 4.61 -15.00 -21.95
N GLU A 9 4.29 -14.13 -20.99
CA GLU A 9 5.13 -13.73 -19.87
C GLU A 9 4.77 -14.54 -18.60
N GLY A 10 3.86 -15.52 -18.72
CA GLY A 10 3.43 -16.39 -17.61
C GLY A 10 2.39 -15.77 -16.68
N GLN A 11 1.94 -14.54 -16.94
CA GLN A 11 0.97 -13.82 -16.11
C GLN A 11 -0.45 -14.34 -16.37
N ALA A 12 -1.16 -14.72 -15.30
CA ALA A 12 -2.55 -15.13 -15.41
C ALA A 12 -3.46 -13.93 -15.71
N ARG A 13 -4.38 -14.09 -16.67
CA ARG A 13 -5.35 -13.07 -17.06
C ARG A 13 -6.77 -13.62 -17.01
N VAL A 14 -7.69 -12.77 -16.56
CA VAL A 14 -9.14 -12.99 -16.60
C VAL A 14 -9.78 -11.81 -17.32
N LEU A 15 -10.47 -12.06 -18.42
CA LEU A 15 -11.02 -11.03 -19.32
C LEU A 15 -9.96 -10.02 -19.81
N GLY A 16 -8.73 -10.49 -20.04
CA GLY A 16 -7.59 -9.64 -20.44
C GLY A 16 -6.96 -8.81 -19.30
N ILE A 17 -7.58 -8.79 -18.12
CA ILE A 17 -7.09 -8.10 -16.92
C ILE A 17 -6.11 -9.01 -16.18
N PRO A 18 -4.92 -8.53 -15.80
CA PRO A 18 -3.96 -9.34 -15.07
C PRO A 18 -4.45 -9.64 -13.65
N VAL A 19 -4.27 -10.89 -13.22
CA VAL A 19 -4.54 -11.38 -11.87
C VAL A 19 -3.28 -11.24 -11.03
N SER A 20 -3.42 -10.75 -9.80
CA SER A 20 -2.32 -10.63 -8.83
C SER A 20 -1.54 -11.94 -8.65
N GLY A 21 -0.21 -11.84 -8.68
CA GLY A 21 0.68 -12.95 -8.33
C GLY A 21 0.51 -13.42 -6.89
N LEU A 22 0.17 -12.51 -5.96
CA LEU A 22 -0.04 -12.82 -4.56
C LEU A 22 -1.28 -13.72 -4.37
N TRP A 23 -2.35 -13.48 -5.13
CA TRP A 23 -3.54 -14.34 -5.13
C TRP A 23 -3.26 -15.73 -5.73
N LEU A 24 -2.22 -15.84 -6.55
CA LEU A 24 -1.75 -17.10 -7.12
C LEU A 24 -0.73 -17.82 -6.21
N GLY A 25 -0.38 -17.24 -5.06
CA GLY A 25 0.50 -17.85 -4.05
C GLY A 25 1.95 -17.35 -4.07
N ARG A 26 2.31 -16.47 -5.01
CA ARG A 26 3.68 -15.95 -5.16
C ARG A 26 3.97 -14.90 -4.10
N SER A 27 4.76 -15.26 -3.10
CA SER A 27 5.14 -14.37 -1.99
C SER A 27 5.92 -13.14 -2.45
N ASP A 28 6.74 -13.27 -3.49
CA ASP A 28 7.50 -12.15 -4.08
C ASP A 28 6.61 -11.11 -4.77
N ALA A 29 5.35 -11.43 -5.06
CA ALA A 29 4.42 -10.46 -5.65
C ALA A 29 4.16 -9.23 -4.77
N ALA A 30 4.54 -9.28 -3.48
CA ALA A 30 4.53 -8.10 -2.61
C ALA A 30 5.56 -7.04 -3.04
N LEU A 31 6.62 -7.45 -3.74
CA LEU A 31 7.69 -6.59 -4.23
C LEU A 31 7.34 -5.94 -5.57
N ASP A 32 6.42 -6.52 -6.36
CA ASP A 32 6.09 -6.07 -7.73
C ASP A 32 5.89 -4.55 -7.83
N GLY A 33 5.21 -3.91 -6.87
CA GLY A 33 4.98 -2.44 -6.88
C GLY A 33 6.18 -1.57 -6.56
N PHE A 34 7.34 -2.14 -6.25
CA PHE A 34 8.60 -1.42 -6.09
C PHE A 34 9.75 -2.24 -6.67
N GLU A 35 9.85 -2.21 -7.99
CA GLU A 35 10.92 -2.83 -8.76
C GLU A 35 11.70 -1.75 -9.52
N PRO A 36 12.78 -1.19 -8.96
CA PRO A 36 13.57 -0.14 -9.62
C PRO A 36 14.19 -0.60 -10.95
N GLU A 37 14.49 -1.89 -11.05
CA GLU A 37 15.07 -2.52 -12.25
C GLU A 37 14.09 -2.58 -13.42
N ASN A 38 12.79 -2.63 -13.13
CA ASN A 38 11.75 -2.76 -14.13
C ASN A 38 11.30 -1.37 -14.62
N PRO A 39 11.58 -0.97 -15.88
CA PRO A 39 11.28 0.38 -16.35
C PRO A 39 9.78 0.62 -16.62
N ARG A 40 8.94 -0.42 -16.57
CA ARG A 40 7.50 -0.34 -16.81
C ARG A 40 6.83 0.39 -15.65
N LEU A 41 6.13 1.50 -15.96
CA LEU A 41 5.36 2.24 -14.95
C LEU A 41 4.08 1.51 -14.53
N PHE A 42 3.44 0.80 -15.46
CA PHE A 42 2.22 0.05 -15.19
C PHE A 42 2.55 -1.43 -15.14
N ILE A 43 2.23 -2.03 -14.00
CA ILE A 43 2.48 -3.44 -13.70
C ILE A 43 1.19 -4.10 -13.22
N PRO A 44 1.07 -5.44 -13.26
CA PRO A 44 -0.01 -6.15 -12.57
C PRO A 44 -0.12 -5.75 -11.09
N ARG A 45 -1.35 -5.69 -10.55
CA ARG A 45 -1.57 -5.38 -9.14
C ARG A 45 -0.99 -6.45 -8.22
N LYS A 46 -0.42 -5.99 -7.10
CA LYS A 46 -0.07 -6.86 -5.97
C LYS A 46 -1.30 -7.54 -5.36
N TYR A 47 -2.44 -6.87 -5.33
CA TYR A 47 -3.70 -7.40 -4.76
C TYR A 47 -4.84 -7.31 -5.78
N GLY A 48 -5.52 -8.45 -6.01
CA GLY A 48 -6.72 -8.50 -6.86
C GLY A 48 -6.45 -8.45 -8.36
N LEU A 49 -7.29 -7.72 -9.09
CA LEU A 49 -7.28 -7.64 -10.55
C LEU A 49 -6.89 -6.23 -11.01
N GLY A 50 -6.06 -6.15 -12.06
CA GLY A 50 -5.78 -4.90 -12.76
C GLY A 50 -4.35 -4.41 -12.64
N TRP A 51 -4.18 -3.11 -12.88
CA TRP A 51 -2.86 -2.47 -12.97
C TRP A 51 -2.56 -1.63 -11.74
N ASP A 52 -1.29 -1.63 -11.36
CA ASP A 52 -0.69 -0.78 -10.34
C ASP A 52 0.43 0.06 -10.95
N VAL A 53 0.91 1.02 -10.18
CA VAL A 53 2.07 1.83 -10.54
C VAL A 53 3.32 1.25 -9.88
N ASN A 54 4.37 1.01 -10.68
CA ASN A 54 5.67 0.67 -10.14
C ASN A 54 6.32 1.93 -9.53
N LEU A 55 6.28 2.03 -8.21
CA LEU A 55 6.81 3.16 -7.45
C LEU A 55 8.34 3.19 -7.48
N GLY A 56 8.99 2.04 -7.71
CA GLY A 56 10.44 1.94 -7.96
C GLY A 56 10.83 2.65 -9.25
N ALA A 57 10.15 2.33 -10.36
CA ALA A 57 10.35 3.00 -11.65
C ALA A 57 10.09 4.52 -11.58
N VAL A 58 9.07 4.93 -10.84
CA VAL A 58 8.81 6.36 -10.58
C VAL A 58 9.98 6.99 -9.80
N GLY A 59 10.47 6.33 -8.75
CA GLY A 59 11.63 6.78 -7.99
C GLY A 59 12.89 6.94 -8.83
N VAL A 60 13.15 6.00 -9.74
CA VAL A 60 14.26 6.07 -10.71
C VAL A 60 14.09 7.24 -11.66
N ARG A 61 12.89 7.42 -12.25
CA ARG A 61 12.61 8.55 -13.17
C ARG A 61 12.73 9.92 -12.48
N LEU A 62 12.45 9.98 -11.18
CA LEU A 62 12.63 11.19 -10.36
C LEU A 62 14.07 11.36 -9.85
N GLY A 63 15.00 10.45 -10.18
CA GLY A 63 16.40 10.50 -9.72
C GLY A 63 16.57 10.27 -8.21
N LEU A 64 15.59 9.65 -7.55
CA LEU A 64 15.61 9.43 -6.09
C LEU A 64 16.39 8.18 -5.68
N ILE A 65 16.42 7.18 -6.57
CA ILE A 65 17.10 5.88 -6.44
C ILE A 65 17.67 5.48 -7.79
N ARG A 66 18.59 4.53 -7.80
CA ARG A 66 19.14 3.95 -9.03
C ARG A 66 18.41 2.66 -9.40
N PRO A 67 18.47 2.24 -10.68
CA PRO A 67 17.86 0.99 -11.11
C PRO A 67 18.40 -0.25 -10.38
N ASP A 68 19.66 -0.23 -9.93
CA ASP A 68 20.32 -1.32 -9.20
C ASP A 68 20.00 -1.34 -7.69
N ASP A 69 19.22 -0.39 -7.18
CA ASP A 69 18.88 -0.30 -5.75
C ASP A 69 17.69 -1.20 -5.39
N SER A 70 17.83 -2.51 -5.60
CA SER A 70 16.79 -3.51 -5.34
C SER A 70 16.50 -3.64 -3.82
N LEU A 71 15.21 -3.76 -3.45
CA LEU A 71 14.83 -3.97 -2.06
C LEU A 71 15.26 -5.36 -1.51
N PRO A 72 15.19 -6.46 -2.28
CA PRO A 72 15.70 -7.78 -1.87
C PRO A 72 17.15 -7.75 -1.36
N ASP A 73 18.04 -7.08 -2.11
CA ASP A 73 19.47 -7.02 -1.79
C ASP A 73 19.74 -6.12 -0.57
N LEU A 74 18.99 -5.02 -0.48
CA LEU A 74 19.19 -3.99 0.55
C LEU A 74 18.50 -4.32 1.89
N ALA A 75 17.51 -5.21 1.90
CA ALA A 75 16.69 -5.54 3.07
C ALA A 75 17.50 -6.04 4.28
N SER A 76 18.62 -6.73 4.04
CA SER A 76 19.54 -7.23 5.08
C SER A 76 20.28 -6.09 5.81
N TYR A 77 20.47 -4.95 5.14
CA TYR A 77 21.18 -3.79 5.69
C TYR A 77 20.26 -2.84 6.47
N VAL A 78 18.95 -2.96 6.31
CA VAL A 78 17.96 -2.17 7.05
C VAL A 78 18.10 -2.43 8.56
N PRO A 79 18.30 -1.40 9.41
CA PRO A 79 18.51 -1.59 10.84
C PRO A 79 17.34 -2.30 11.53
N THR A 80 17.65 -3.25 12.41
CA THR A 80 16.65 -3.97 13.22
C THR A 80 15.79 -3.02 14.07
N ARG A 81 16.37 -1.91 14.54
CA ARG A 81 15.62 -0.86 15.27
C ARG A 81 14.52 -0.24 14.39
N LEU A 82 14.83 0.03 13.12
CA LEU A 82 13.89 0.55 12.15
C LEU A 82 12.80 -0.49 11.85
N LYS A 83 13.16 -1.75 11.60
CA LYS A 83 12.20 -2.85 11.40
C LYS A 83 11.21 -2.97 12.56
N ARG A 84 11.70 -2.89 13.81
CA ARG A 84 10.84 -2.90 15.01
C ARG A 84 9.95 -1.67 15.10
N GLY A 85 10.51 -0.48 14.81
CA GLY A 85 9.76 0.77 14.79
C GLY A 85 8.57 0.70 13.83
N ILE A 86 8.81 0.27 12.59
CA ILE A 86 7.78 0.10 11.55
C ILE A 86 6.66 -0.83 12.04
N LYS A 87 7.02 -2.00 12.60
CA LYS A 87 6.03 -2.95 13.13
C LYS A 87 5.17 -2.32 14.24
N LEU A 88 5.78 -1.56 15.15
CA LEU A 88 5.03 -0.87 16.20
C LEU A 88 4.13 0.22 15.62
N THR A 89 4.60 0.96 14.63
CA THR A 89 3.82 1.98 13.92
C THR A 89 2.61 1.37 13.23
N THR A 90 2.75 0.22 12.54
CA THR A 90 1.60 -0.45 11.91
C THR A 90 0.60 -0.97 12.95
N ILE A 91 1.07 -1.52 14.07
CA ILE A 91 0.17 -1.93 15.15
C ILE A 91 -0.62 -0.72 15.68
N ALA A 92 0.06 0.40 15.92
CA ALA A 92 -0.58 1.63 16.37
C ALA A 92 -1.56 2.21 15.32
N GLY A 93 -1.21 2.14 14.03
CA GLY A 93 -2.06 2.56 12.92
C GLY A 93 -3.33 1.74 12.82
N GLY A 94 -3.22 0.41 12.89
CA GLY A 94 -4.38 -0.50 12.96
C GLY A 94 -5.30 -0.22 14.14
N ILE A 95 -4.75 0.01 15.34
CA ILE A 95 -5.53 0.43 16.52
C ILE A 95 -6.24 1.77 16.25
N GLY A 96 -5.55 2.72 15.61
CA GLY A 96 -6.10 4.03 15.23
C GLY A 96 -7.29 3.91 14.26
N VAL A 97 -7.18 3.04 13.26
CA VAL A 97 -8.29 2.72 12.32
C VAL A 97 -9.49 2.16 13.09
N GLY A 98 -9.27 1.16 13.95
CA GLY A 98 -10.33 0.55 14.75
C GLY A 98 -11.02 1.55 15.68
N PHE A 99 -10.24 2.38 16.38
CA PHE A 99 -10.77 3.42 17.26
C PHE A 99 -11.62 4.45 16.51
N LEU A 100 -11.14 4.96 15.38
CA LEU A 100 -11.90 5.91 14.55
C LEU A 100 -13.15 5.28 13.93
N ALA A 101 -13.09 4.00 13.56
CA ALA A 101 -14.23 3.25 13.06
C ALA A 101 -15.31 3.10 14.13
N VAL A 102 -14.95 2.77 15.37
CA VAL A 102 -15.88 2.71 16.51
C VAL A 102 -16.53 4.08 16.74
N LEU A 103 -15.73 5.15 16.78
CA LEU A 103 -16.26 6.52 16.95
C LEU A 103 -17.20 6.95 15.81
N LEU A 104 -16.95 6.52 14.58
CA LEU A 104 -17.83 6.78 13.45
C LEU A 104 -19.10 5.91 13.51
N SER A 105 -18.99 4.67 13.97
CA SER A 105 -20.10 3.71 14.05
C SER A 105 -21.23 4.17 14.99
N SER A 106 -20.91 5.01 15.98
CA SER A 106 -21.87 5.61 16.91
C SER A 106 -22.72 6.72 16.28
N LYS A 107 -22.43 7.17 15.05
CA LYS A 107 -23.27 8.15 14.34
C LYS A 107 -24.39 7.46 13.55
N GLU A 108 -25.62 7.94 13.75
CA GLU A 108 -26.82 7.40 13.09
C GLU A 108 -26.84 7.65 11.58
N GLN A 109 -26.41 8.83 11.12
CA GLN A 109 -26.37 9.17 9.70
C GLN A 109 -25.13 9.99 9.33
N VAL A 110 -24.55 9.68 8.16
CA VAL A 110 -23.41 10.38 7.56
C VAL A 110 -23.77 10.73 6.12
N LEU A 111 -23.63 12.00 5.76
CA LEU A 111 -23.81 12.51 4.39
C LEU A 111 -22.62 12.09 3.53
N VAL A 112 -22.87 11.28 2.50
CA VAL A 112 -21.83 10.81 1.56
C VAL A 112 -21.82 11.64 0.29
N GLN A 113 -23.00 12.04 -0.17
CA GLN A 113 -23.14 12.70 -1.45
C GLN A 113 -24.42 13.54 -1.45
N ARG A 114 -24.32 14.82 -1.82
CA ARG A 114 -25.48 15.63 -2.22
C ARG A 114 -25.33 15.94 -3.71
N SER A 115 -26.42 15.78 -4.46
CA SER A 115 -26.41 16.01 -5.90
C SER A 115 -26.55 17.51 -6.16
N THR A 116 -25.71 18.04 -7.04
CA THR A 116 -25.70 19.45 -7.44
C THR A 116 -26.85 19.83 -8.40
N ARG A 117 -27.70 18.87 -8.80
CA ARG A 117 -28.73 19.05 -9.84
C ARG A 117 -30.12 18.58 -9.39
N GLY A 118 -30.49 18.88 -8.14
CA GLY A 118 -31.83 18.61 -7.60
C GLY A 118 -32.15 17.13 -7.35
N GLY A 119 -31.13 16.27 -7.23
CA GLY A 119 -31.29 14.84 -6.98
C GLY A 119 -30.97 14.44 -5.53
N SER A 120 -31.51 13.29 -5.12
CA SER A 120 -31.48 12.73 -3.76
C SER A 120 -30.15 12.86 -3.02
N GLU A 121 -30.21 13.23 -1.74
CA GLU A 121 -29.11 13.16 -0.79
C GLU A 121 -28.89 11.69 -0.36
N ARG A 122 -27.66 11.19 -0.44
CA ARG A 122 -27.32 9.81 -0.04
C ARG A 122 -26.71 9.82 1.35
N PHE A 123 -27.52 9.40 2.32
CA PHE A 123 -27.10 9.14 3.69
C PHE A 123 -26.73 7.67 3.84
N ILE A 124 -25.67 7.39 4.58
CA ILE A 124 -25.35 6.04 5.05
C ILE A 124 -25.18 6.06 6.57
N THR A 125 -25.44 4.94 7.23
CA THR A 125 -25.16 4.81 8.66
C THR A 125 -23.66 4.83 8.91
N GLY A 126 -23.20 5.38 10.04
CA GLY A 126 -21.80 5.39 10.42
C GLY A 126 -21.15 3.99 10.41
N LYS A 127 -21.92 2.95 10.71
CA LYS A 127 -21.51 1.54 10.60
C LYS A 127 -21.15 1.12 9.18
N GLN A 128 -21.94 1.53 8.19
CA GLN A 128 -21.68 1.22 6.77
C GLN A 128 -20.49 2.03 6.25
N ALA A 129 -20.35 3.28 6.70
CA ALA A 129 -19.26 4.18 6.35
C ALA A 129 -17.90 3.65 6.83
N ALA A 130 -17.87 3.07 8.03
CA ALA A 130 -16.65 2.53 8.64
C ALA A 130 -16.24 1.16 8.10
N LEU A 131 -17.17 0.41 7.48
CA LEU A 131 -16.94 -0.98 7.10
C LEU A 131 -15.86 -1.11 6.03
N ALA A 132 -15.91 -0.30 4.98
CA ALA A 132 -14.95 -0.37 3.87
C ALA A 132 -13.48 -0.19 4.32
N PRO A 133 -13.09 0.89 5.05
CA PRO A 133 -11.70 1.06 5.49
C PRO A 133 -11.26 -0.02 6.49
N VAL A 134 -12.13 -0.48 7.39
CA VAL A 134 -11.80 -1.54 8.36
C VAL A 134 -11.55 -2.86 7.65
N VAL A 135 -12.44 -3.26 6.74
CA VAL A 135 -12.30 -4.50 5.96
C VAL A 135 -11.04 -4.43 5.11
N LEU A 136 -10.78 -3.31 4.43
CA LEU A 136 -9.59 -3.16 3.60
C LEU A 136 -8.30 -3.27 4.42
N THR A 137 -8.20 -2.55 5.55
CA THR A 137 -7.01 -2.64 6.43
C THR A 137 -6.81 -4.06 6.96
N THR A 138 -7.90 -4.75 7.34
CA THR A 138 -7.84 -6.13 7.84
C THR A 138 -7.37 -7.10 6.75
N VAL A 139 -7.93 -6.98 5.54
CA VAL A 139 -7.56 -7.83 4.40
C VAL A 139 -6.08 -7.65 4.06
N VAL A 140 -5.58 -6.41 3.99
CA VAL A 140 -4.18 -6.15 3.66
C VAL A 140 -3.23 -6.62 4.77
N ALA A 141 -3.62 -6.46 6.04
CA ALA A 141 -2.81 -6.95 7.16
C ALA A 141 -2.68 -8.49 7.19
N LEU A 142 -3.73 -9.20 6.78
CA LEU A 142 -3.77 -10.67 6.82
C LEU A 142 -3.40 -11.33 5.49
N ALA A 143 -3.45 -10.62 4.37
CA ALA A 143 -3.16 -11.16 3.05
C ALA A 143 -1.81 -11.90 2.98
N PRO A 144 -0.70 -11.40 3.55
CA PRO A 144 0.58 -12.11 3.52
C PRO A 144 0.56 -13.43 4.29
N GLN A 145 -0.31 -13.59 5.28
CA GLN A 145 -0.42 -14.82 6.06
C GLN A 145 -1.33 -15.85 5.38
N ILE A 146 -2.38 -15.38 4.70
CA ILE A 146 -3.39 -16.24 4.07
C ILE A 146 -2.90 -16.76 2.71
N PHE A 147 -2.18 -15.94 1.95
CA PHE A 147 -1.83 -16.25 0.56
C PHE A 147 -0.39 -16.73 0.36
N ARG A 148 0.45 -16.77 1.41
CA ARG A 148 1.82 -17.30 1.31
C ARG A 148 1.78 -18.80 1.01
N ARG A 149 2.30 -19.19 -0.16
CA ARG A 149 2.48 -20.60 -0.56
C ARG A 149 3.93 -20.94 -0.87
N ASP A 150 4.69 -19.97 -1.36
CA ASP A 150 6.09 -20.14 -1.72
C ASP A 150 7.02 -19.41 -0.74
N ASP A 151 8.26 -19.88 -0.62
CA ASP A 151 9.29 -19.17 0.13
C ASP A 151 9.90 -18.04 -0.72
N PRO A 152 9.84 -16.79 -0.24
CA PRO A 152 10.34 -15.64 -1.00
C PRO A 152 11.87 -15.62 -1.03
N GLU A 153 12.43 -14.99 -2.07
CA GLU A 153 13.88 -14.79 -2.22
C GLU A 153 14.48 -14.03 -1.02
N SER A 154 13.76 -13.01 -0.55
CA SER A 154 14.14 -12.23 0.62
C SER A 154 12.93 -12.00 1.53
N GLU A 155 12.83 -12.80 2.60
CA GLU A 155 11.73 -12.69 3.57
C GLU A 155 11.68 -11.30 4.22
N ASP A 156 12.84 -10.69 4.48
CA ASP A 156 12.93 -9.36 5.04
C ASP A 156 12.39 -8.29 4.07
N ALA A 157 12.67 -8.41 2.76
CA ALA A 157 12.18 -7.47 1.76
C ALA A 157 10.66 -7.56 1.60
N VAL A 158 10.12 -8.79 1.53
CA VAL A 158 8.67 -9.03 1.46
C VAL A 158 7.97 -8.49 2.70
N ARG A 159 8.52 -8.67 3.90
CA ARG A 159 7.97 -8.09 5.12
C ARG A 159 7.99 -6.57 5.10
N LEU A 160 9.10 -5.95 4.69
CA LEU A 160 9.21 -4.50 4.57
C LEU A 160 8.22 -3.92 3.56
N ALA A 161 8.06 -4.55 2.40
CA ALA A 161 7.09 -4.14 1.39
C ALA A 161 5.65 -4.23 1.90
N ASN A 162 5.28 -5.35 2.55
CA ASN A 162 3.96 -5.49 3.16
C ASN A 162 3.69 -4.45 4.26
N TYR A 163 4.69 -4.12 5.09
CA TYR A 163 4.53 -3.05 6.08
C TYR A 163 4.36 -1.67 5.44
N ALA A 164 5.08 -1.38 4.34
CA ALA A 164 4.89 -0.12 3.62
C ALA A 164 3.49 -0.01 3.01
N ASP A 165 2.98 -1.09 2.40
CA ASP A 165 1.61 -1.14 1.88
C ASP A 165 0.58 -0.97 3.00
N LEU A 166 0.77 -1.66 4.14
CA LEU A 166 -0.11 -1.55 5.30
C LEU A 166 -0.12 -0.12 5.88
N MET A 167 1.03 0.52 6.03
CA MET A 167 1.11 1.92 6.46
C MET A 167 0.37 2.86 5.51
N GLY A 168 0.47 2.63 4.20
CA GLY A 168 -0.28 3.40 3.21
C GLY A 168 -1.78 3.21 3.32
N VAL A 169 -2.24 1.98 3.52
CA VAL A 169 -3.67 1.67 3.73
C VAL A 169 -4.16 2.25 5.04
N GLU A 170 -3.40 2.15 6.13
CA GLU A 170 -3.76 2.74 7.42
C GLU A 170 -3.87 4.27 7.34
N ALA A 171 -2.91 4.94 6.69
CA ALA A 171 -2.96 6.38 6.48
C ALA A 171 -4.20 6.80 5.68
N MET A 172 -4.49 6.09 4.59
CA MET A 172 -5.71 6.30 3.79
C MET A 172 -6.98 6.05 4.62
N SER A 173 -7.07 4.93 5.33
CA SER A 173 -8.22 4.54 6.15
C SER A 173 -8.48 5.54 7.28
N ILE A 174 -7.43 6.00 7.96
CA ILE A 174 -7.52 7.05 9.00
C ILE A 174 -8.03 8.36 8.38
N ALA A 175 -7.46 8.80 7.26
CA ALA A 175 -7.87 10.01 6.58
C ALA A 175 -9.33 9.94 6.10
N TRP A 176 -9.75 8.79 5.57
CA TRP A 176 -11.11 8.51 5.17
C TRP A 176 -12.10 8.59 6.34
N LEU A 177 -11.82 7.87 7.43
CA LEU A 177 -12.66 7.85 8.63
C LEU A 177 -12.74 9.23 9.29
N ALA A 178 -11.61 9.95 9.35
CA ALA A 178 -11.56 11.32 9.88
C ALA A 178 -12.37 12.29 9.01
N ALA A 179 -12.25 12.19 7.68
CA ALA A 179 -13.02 13.01 6.75
C ALA A 179 -14.52 12.74 6.87
N MET A 180 -14.94 11.48 6.91
CA MET A 180 -16.36 11.11 7.11
C MET A 180 -16.91 11.57 8.46
N ARG A 181 -16.10 11.49 9.52
CA ARG A 181 -16.51 12.00 10.84
C ARG A 181 -16.74 13.52 10.81
N ARG A 182 -15.88 14.26 10.10
CA ARG A 182 -15.96 15.72 9.94
C ARG A 182 -17.09 16.17 9.01
N ALA A 183 -17.43 15.36 8.00
CA ALA A 183 -18.51 15.61 7.06
C ALA A 183 -19.93 15.51 7.68
N GLY A 184 -20.05 15.43 9.01
CA GLY A 184 -21.34 15.44 9.70
C GLY A 184 -22.10 16.78 9.59
N ASP A 185 -23.41 16.67 9.34
CA ASP A 185 -24.48 17.68 9.21
C ASP A 185 -24.36 18.85 8.23
N LYS A 186 -23.15 19.31 7.84
CA LYS A 186 -23.06 20.58 7.07
C LYS A 186 -22.20 20.57 5.81
N GLN A 187 -21.34 19.57 5.59
CA GLN A 187 -20.32 19.68 4.54
C GLN A 187 -20.08 18.36 3.79
N GLU A 188 -20.31 18.39 2.47
CA GLU A 188 -20.05 17.27 1.58
C GLU A 188 -18.55 16.97 1.44
N MET A 189 -18.25 15.69 1.27
CA MET A 189 -16.90 15.27 0.89
C MET A 189 -16.68 15.54 -0.60
N SER A 190 -15.97 16.63 -0.92
CA SER A 190 -15.65 16.97 -2.31
C SER A 190 -14.91 15.83 -3.01
N ARG A 191 -15.19 15.62 -4.31
CA ARG A 191 -14.51 14.64 -5.15
C ARG A 191 -12.98 14.79 -5.11
N ARG A 192 -12.49 16.03 -4.97
CA ARG A 192 -11.05 16.31 -4.83
C ARG A 192 -10.48 15.70 -3.53
N SER A 193 -11.20 15.83 -2.42
CA SER A 193 -10.79 15.25 -1.12
C SER A 193 -10.75 13.73 -1.18
N MET A 194 -11.71 13.08 -1.86
CA MET A 194 -11.67 11.64 -2.08
C MET A 194 -10.43 11.19 -2.86
N VAL A 195 -10.10 11.90 -3.95
CA VAL A 195 -8.91 11.58 -4.75
C VAL A 195 -7.64 11.73 -3.90
N SER A 196 -7.52 12.81 -3.12
CA SER A 196 -6.39 13.01 -2.22
C SER A 196 -6.27 11.91 -1.15
N ILE A 197 -7.39 11.46 -0.57
CA ILE A 197 -7.40 10.38 0.43
C ILE A 197 -6.92 9.08 -0.20
N VAL A 198 -7.45 8.70 -1.37
CA VAL A 198 -7.07 7.45 -2.05
C VAL A 198 -5.60 7.50 -2.48
N ALA A 199 -5.11 8.66 -2.92
CA ALA A 199 -3.71 8.83 -3.29
C ALA A 199 -2.72 8.64 -2.11
N LEU A 200 -3.17 8.76 -0.85
CA LEU A 200 -2.31 8.55 0.31
C LEU A 200 -1.71 7.15 0.36
N TRP A 201 -2.44 6.13 -0.10
CA TRP A 201 -1.92 4.77 -0.08
C TRP A 201 -0.62 4.63 -0.90
N PRO A 202 -0.62 4.82 -2.23
CA PRO A 202 0.61 4.66 -3.01
C PRO A 202 1.69 5.68 -2.61
N LEU A 203 1.31 6.89 -2.19
CA LEU A 203 2.28 7.90 -1.77
C LEU A 203 3.04 7.49 -0.50
N VAL A 204 2.33 7.03 0.54
CA VAL A 204 2.95 6.60 1.79
C VAL A 204 3.73 5.30 1.59
N ALA A 205 3.17 4.33 0.87
CA ALA A 205 3.86 3.07 0.58
C ALA A 205 5.18 3.32 -0.18
N GLY A 206 5.14 4.10 -1.25
CA GLY A 206 6.34 4.46 -2.02
C GLY A 206 7.36 5.26 -1.21
N ALA A 207 6.91 6.23 -0.41
CA ALA A 207 7.79 7.00 0.46
C ALA A 207 8.49 6.12 1.51
N CYS A 208 7.78 5.17 2.11
CA CYS A 208 8.35 4.19 3.04
C CYS A 208 9.40 3.32 2.36
N GLN A 209 9.12 2.78 1.17
CA GLN A 209 10.07 1.93 0.44
C GLN A 209 11.33 2.70 0.02
N LEU A 210 11.17 3.94 -0.47
CA LEU A 210 12.29 4.83 -0.76
C LEU A 210 13.13 5.12 0.50
N ALA A 211 12.49 5.32 1.65
CA ALA A 211 13.19 5.51 2.91
C ALA A 211 13.97 4.25 3.34
N TYR A 212 13.42 3.05 3.12
CA TYR A 212 14.12 1.79 3.42
C TYR A 212 15.37 1.64 2.56
N VAL A 213 15.26 1.88 1.26
CA VAL A 213 16.41 1.85 0.33
C VAL A 213 17.48 2.85 0.73
N LYS A 214 17.10 4.11 0.96
CA LYS A 214 18.06 5.17 1.33
C LYS A 214 18.76 4.89 2.66
N THR A 215 18.03 4.38 3.66
CA THR A 215 18.61 4.03 4.96
C THR A 215 19.54 2.82 4.87
N ALA A 216 19.22 1.82 4.05
CA ALA A 216 20.09 0.69 3.77
C ALA A 216 21.39 1.13 3.09
N LEU A 217 21.30 1.93 2.03
CA LEU A 217 22.46 2.46 1.28
C LEU A 217 23.38 3.30 2.16
N ALA A 218 22.83 4.18 2.99
CA ALA A 218 23.62 4.98 3.94
C ALA A 218 24.45 4.09 4.88
N ARG A 219 23.87 2.94 5.29
CA ARG A 219 24.56 1.98 6.15
C ARG A 219 25.63 1.19 5.41
N VAL A 220 25.37 0.77 4.17
CA VAL A 220 26.36 0.11 3.31
C VAL A 220 27.57 1.03 3.11
N LYS A 221 27.32 2.31 2.77
CA LYS A 221 28.37 3.32 2.60
C LYS A 221 29.22 3.50 3.86
N SER A 222 28.59 3.57 5.03
CA SER A 222 29.30 3.68 6.31
C SER A 222 30.16 2.44 6.60
N ARG A 223 29.67 1.23 6.29
CA ARG A 223 30.45 0.00 6.47
C ARG A 223 31.67 -0.04 5.53
N LEU A 224 31.49 0.30 4.26
CA LEU A 224 32.58 0.33 3.28
C LEU A 224 33.67 1.33 3.68
N HIS A 225 33.28 2.52 4.13
CA HIS A 225 34.24 3.53 4.59
C HIS A 225 35.05 3.04 5.80
N ASN A 226 34.40 2.42 6.78
CA ASN A 226 35.08 1.89 7.97
C ASN A 226 35.95 0.64 7.70
N SER A 227 35.70 -0.07 6.61
CA SER A 227 36.47 -1.24 6.18
C SER A 227 37.69 -0.89 5.32
N GLY A 228 37.69 0.26 4.65
CA GLY A 228 38.82 0.74 3.85
C GLY A 228 39.92 1.46 4.64
N ASP A 229 39.68 1.72 5.93
CA ASP A 229 40.61 2.41 6.86
C ASP A 229 41.41 1.42 7.73
N LYS A 230 41.44 0.14 7.33
CA LYS A 230 42.23 -0.94 7.95
C LYS A 230 43.13 -1.59 6.91
#